data_AF-A0A7W2FVG8-F1
#
_entry.id   AF-A0A7W2FVG8-F1
#
_cell.length_a   1.000
_cell.length_b   1.000
_cell.length_c   1.000
_cell.angle_alpha   90.00
_cell.angle_beta   90.00
_cell.angle_gamma   90.00
#
_symmetry.space_group_name_H-M   'P 1'
#
loop_
_entity.id
_entity.type
_entity.pdbx_description
1 polymer ?
#
loop_
_entity_poly.entity_id
_entity_poly.type
_entity_poly.pdbx_seq_one_letter_code
_entity_poly.pdbx_strand_id
1 'polypeptide(L)' 'TGQPKGVVHSSGGYLLYAAMTQKYVFDVHEGDVYWCTADVGWVTGHSYIVYGPLANGGTTVMCEGVPTYPDASRFW' A
#
# COMPACT_ATOMS: atom_id res chain seq x y z
N THR A 1 23.19 -1.31 17.37
CA THR A 1 22.59 -2.66 17.44
C THR A 1 22.72 -3.30 16.06
N GLY A 2 22.70 -4.64 15.91
CA GLY A 2 23.27 -5.39 14.76
C GLY A 2 22.71 -5.12 13.34
N GLN A 3 23.15 -5.93 12.37
CA GLN A 3 22.76 -5.85 10.95
C GLN A 3 21.22 -5.91 10.75
N PRO A 4 20.67 -5.29 9.69
CA PRO A 4 19.25 -5.34 9.36
C PRO A 4 18.73 -6.78 9.29
N LYS A 5 17.54 -7.03 9.82
CA LYS A 5 16.90 -8.35 9.82
C LYS A 5 15.92 -8.45 8.64
N GLY A 6 16.04 -9.50 7.84
CA GLY A 6 15.07 -9.84 6.80
C GLY A 6 13.80 -10.43 7.43
N VAL A 7 12.77 -9.61 7.62
CA VAL A 7 11.47 -10.08 8.13
C VAL A 7 10.77 -10.89 7.04
N VAL A 8 10.24 -12.05 7.40
CA VAL A 8 9.55 -12.97 6.48
C VAL A 8 8.08 -13.06 6.84
N HIS A 9 7.21 -12.85 5.85
CA HIS A 9 5.77 -13.02 5.96
C HIS A 9 5.34 -14.32 5.26
N SER A 10 4.40 -15.05 5.86
CA SER A 10 3.79 -16.23 5.22
C SER A 10 2.64 -15.81 4.29
N SER A 11 2.36 -16.58 3.24
CA SER A 11 1.44 -16.15 2.18
C SER A 11 0.00 -15.92 2.64
N GLY A 12 -0.65 -16.93 3.23
CA GLY A 12 -2.08 -16.86 3.54
C GLY A 12 -2.41 -15.86 4.65
N GLY A 13 -1.66 -15.90 5.75
CA GLY A 13 -1.91 -15.01 6.90
C GLY A 13 -1.65 -13.54 6.57
N TYR A 14 -0.58 -13.25 5.84
CA TYR A 14 -0.24 -11.88 5.45
C TYR A 14 -1.23 -11.31 4.43
N LEU A 15 -1.60 -12.09 3.41
CA LEU A 15 -2.56 -11.64 2.41
C LEU A 15 -3.94 -11.37 3.03
N LEU A 16 -4.40 -12.26 3.92
CA LEU A 16 -5.66 -12.06 4.64
C LEU A 16 -5.61 -10.80 5.51
N TYR A 17 -4.52 -10.58 6.25
CA TYR A 17 -4.33 -9.37 7.05
C TYR A 17 -4.45 -8.11 6.20
N ALA A 18 -3.68 -8.02 5.10
CA ALA A 18 -3.66 -6.83 4.26
C ALA A 18 -5.02 -6.56 3.58
N ALA A 19 -5.70 -7.61 3.10
CA ALA A 19 -7.02 -7.47 2.50
C ALA A 19 -8.08 -7.04 3.54
N MET A 20 -8.07 -7.65 4.72
CA MET A 20 -9.01 -7.31 5.80
C MET A 20 -8.82 -5.87 6.27
N THR A 21 -7.59 -5.46 6.57
CA THR A 21 -7.35 -4.09 7.04
C THR A 21 -7.64 -3.07 5.95
N GLN A 22 -7.31 -3.37 4.69
CA GLN A 22 -7.61 -2.45 3.61
C GLN A 22 -9.12 -2.25 3.40
N LYS A 23 -9.91 -3.31 3.53
CA LYS A 23 -11.37 -3.21 3.46
C LYS A 23 -11.97 -2.46 4.66
N TYR A 24 -11.62 -2.84 5.89
CA TYR A 24 -12.32 -2.35 7.08
C TYR A 24 -11.74 -1.07 7.68
N VAL A 25 -10.44 -0.81 7.53
CA VAL A 25 -9.80 0.38 8.11
C VAL A 25 -9.90 1.58 7.17
N PHE A 26 -9.73 1.34 5.86
CA PHE A 26 -9.80 2.39 4.85
C PHE A 26 -11.18 2.47 4.16
N ASP A 27 -12.11 1.61 4.56
CA ASP A 27 -13.48 1.58 4.05
C ASP A 27 -13.56 1.58 2.51
N VAL A 28 -12.69 0.80 1.88
CA VAL A 28 -12.58 0.74 0.42
C VAL A 28 -13.68 -0.14 -0.16
N HIS A 29 -14.41 0.41 -1.13
CA HIS A 29 -15.51 -0.22 -1.84
C HIS A 29 -15.14 -0.52 -3.30
N GLU A 30 -16.00 -1.30 -3.96
CA GLU A 30 -15.86 -1.58 -5.39
C GLU A 30 -16.01 -0.30 -6.21
N GLY A 31 -15.06 -0.05 -7.11
CA GLY A 31 -14.98 1.18 -7.92
C GLY A 31 -14.12 2.29 -7.34
N ASP A 32 -13.69 2.18 -6.07
CA ASP A 32 -12.80 3.16 -5.47
C ASP A 32 -11.39 3.12 -6.07
N VAL A 33 -10.76 4.29 -6.11
CA VAL A 33 -9.35 4.47 -6.44
C VAL A 33 -8.59 4.78 -5.16
N TYR A 34 -7.82 3.81 -4.67
CA TYR A 34 -7.02 3.95 -3.47
C TYR A 34 -5.63 4.48 -3.79
N TRP A 35 -5.15 5.45 -3.03
CA TRP A 35 -3.79 5.98 -3.17
C TRP A 35 -3.04 5.98 -1.84
N CYS A 36 -1.93 5.25 -1.81
CA CYS A 36 -0.95 5.29 -0.73
C CYS A 36 0.35 5.91 -1.26
N THR A 37 0.83 6.95 -0.57
CA THR A 37 2.02 7.72 -0.97
C THR A 37 3.34 7.09 -0.53
N ALA A 38 3.31 5.84 -0.05
CA ALA A 38 4.51 5.12 0.35
C ALA A 38 5.30 4.63 -0.86
N ASP A 39 6.48 4.08 -0.61
CA ASP A 39 7.27 3.34 -1.59
C ASP A 39 7.16 1.83 -1.35
N VAL A 40 7.28 1.03 -2.42
CA VAL A 40 7.17 -0.43 -2.38
C VAL A 40 8.28 -1.09 -1.56
N GLY A 41 9.41 -0.42 -1.31
CA GLY A 41 10.46 -0.90 -0.41
C GLY A 41 10.07 -0.94 1.06
N TRP A 42 8.94 -0.32 1.45
CA TRP A 42 8.43 -0.31 2.81
C TRP A 42 7.25 -1.28 2.99
N VAL A 43 7.01 -1.70 4.24
CA VAL A 43 5.87 -2.59 4.59
C VAL A 43 4.53 -1.95 4.24
N THR A 44 4.44 -0.62 4.30
CA THR A 44 3.26 0.15 3.88
C THR A 44 2.99 -0.02 2.39
N GLY A 45 4.04 0.03 1.55
CA GLY A 45 3.90 -0.19 0.12
C GLY A 45 3.52 -1.63 -0.22
N HIS A 46 4.11 -2.61 0.46
CA HIS A 46 3.70 -4.01 0.30
C HIS A 46 2.22 -4.18 0.65
N SER A 47 1.82 -3.77 1.87
CA SER A 47 0.47 -4.02 2.39
C SER A 47 -0.60 -3.21 1.66
N TYR A 48 -0.34 -1.94 1.37
CA TYR A 48 -1.38 -0.99 0.99
C TYR A 48 -1.21 -0.35 -0.39
N ILE A 49 -0.07 -0.50 -1.08
CA ILE A 49 -0.03 -0.18 -2.53
C ILE A 49 -0.42 -1.42 -3.34
N VAL A 50 0.12 -2.60 -2.97
CA VAL A 50 0.01 -3.83 -3.76
C VAL A 50 -1.01 -4.81 -3.18
N TYR A 51 -0.69 -5.47 -2.06
CA TYR A 51 -1.43 -6.67 -1.65
C TYR A 51 -2.88 -6.39 -1.24
N GLY A 52 -3.11 -5.40 -0.37
CA GLY A 52 -4.46 -5.07 0.12
C GLY A 52 -5.40 -4.67 -1.02
N PRO A 53 -5.11 -3.58 -1.78
CA PRO A 53 -5.98 -3.13 -2.86
C PRO A 53 -6.23 -4.20 -3.93
N LEU A 54 -5.18 -4.88 -4.40
CA LEU A 54 -5.32 -5.86 -5.48
C LEU A 54 -6.00 -7.15 -5.01
N ALA A 55 -5.81 -7.57 -3.75
CA ALA A 55 -6.53 -8.72 -3.20
C ALA A 55 -8.04 -8.45 -3.03
N ASN A 56 -8.43 -7.19 -2.80
CA ASN A 56 -9.83 -6.77 -2.76
C ASN A 56 -10.39 -6.36 -4.14
N GLY A 57 -9.62 -6.49 -5.22
CA GLY A 57 -10.06 -6.13 -6.57
C GLY A 57 -10.21 -4.63 -6.82
N GLY A 58 -9.62 -3.79 -5.98
CA GLY A 58 -9.66 -2.33 -6.11
C GLY A 58 -8.63 -1.77 -7.07
N THR A 59 -8.77 -0.48 -7.40
CA THR A 59 -7.77 0.25 -8.19
C THR A 59 -6.77 0.93 -7.26
N THR A 60 -5.47 0.82 -7.56
CA THR A 60 -4.39 1.43 -6.77
C THR A 60 -3.53 2.35 -7.61
N VAL A 61 -3.06 3.46 -7.04
CA VAL A 61 -2.18 4.43 -7.71
C VAL A 61 -0.72 4.16 -7.35
N MET A 62 0.08 3.84 -8.37
CA MET A 62 1.54 3.80 -8.27
C MET A 62 2.12 5.18 -8.66
N CYS A 63 2.74 5.88 -7.72
CA CYS A 63 3.28 7.22 -7.94
C CYS A 63 4.82 7.19 -7.84
N GLU A 64 5.50 7.52 -8.94
CA GLU A 64 6.95 7.68 -8.97
C GLU A 64 7.35 9.14 -8.69
N GLY A 65 8.29 9.35 -7.75
CA GLY A 65 8.86 10.66 -7.47
C GLY A 65 8.48 11.18 -6.08
N VAL A 66 8.41 12.50 -5.94
CA VAL A 66 8.21 13.17 -4.65
C VAL A 66 6.96 14.06 -4.64
N PRO A 67 6.37 14.33 -3.45
CA PRO A 67 5.13 15.12 -3.31
C PRO A 67 5.20 16.55 -3.84
N THR A 68 6.41 17.06 -4.09
CA THR A 68 6.69 18.48 -4.34
C THR A 68 7.34 18.77 -5.69
N TYR A 69 7.40 17.77 -6.59
CA TYR A 69 7.96 17.96 -7.94
C TYR A 69 6.87 17.79 -9.00
N PRO A 70 6.63 18.76 -9.90
CA PRO A 70 7.39 20.01 -10.06
C PRO A 70 7.08 21.07 -8.99
N ASP A 71 5.95 20.96 -8.29
CA ASP A 71 5.56 21.85 -7.20
C ASP A 71 4.66 21.13 -6.16
N ALA A 72 4.28 21.84 -5.10
CA ALA A 72 3.53 21.29 -3.96
C ALA A 72 2.05 20.99 -4.25
N SER A 73 1.55 21.28 -5.45
CA SER A 73 0.18 20.94 -5.84
C SER A 73 0.02 19.48 -6.25
N ARG A 74 1.11 18.72 -6.44
CA ARG A 74 1.09 17.38 -7.04
C ARG A 74 0.18 16.36 -6.34
N PHE A 75 -0.12 16.54 -5.06
CA PHE A 75 -0.99 15.65 -4.30
C PHE A 75 -2.48 15.90 -4.50
N TRP A 76 -2.86 17.03 -5.10
CA TRP A 76 -4.22 17.53 -5.16
C TRP A 76 -4.67 17.69 -6.61
#